data_AF-A0A5C9A1E2-F1
#
_entry.id   AF-A0A5C9A1E2-F1
#
_cell.length_a   1.000
_cell.length_b   1.000
_cell.length_c   1.000
_cell.angle_alpha   90.00
_cell.angle_beta   90.00
_cell.angle_gamma   90.00
#
_symmetry.space_group_name_H-M   'P 1'
#
loop_
_entity.id
_entity.type
_entity.pdbx_description
1 polymer ?
#
loop_
_entity_poly.entity_id
_entity_poly.type
_entity_poly.pdbx_seq_one_letter_code
_entity_poly.pdbx_strand_id
1 'polypeptide(L)'
;MALDRISRLRGAFGIVLSSTRRALPGPRSPPRYNEDAPIRQLDTLSAKPAPAVSTEPPSVLVEPRRSLRIALLGYRSAPFGGGQGVYLKYLSKALVEAGHQVDVISGPPYPHLDPRVRLIQLPSLDLFANGLGSLRPRHLTSLANIIEWTSKLTGGFAEPYAFGRRAVRYLREHRGEYDLVHDNQSLSYGMLTLQVMGIPLVTTVHHPITSDLRIALAAARSGWERLLIRRWHSFLHMQKKVVKQLRHVVTVSDCSRQDIARDFGLQPAGIDLVHNGIDTAQFRPLPEVARRPLRLMATASADAPLKGLRYLLRAYASLLTRYPQLELLLVSKPQPGGKTERLLHHLGIADRVQFVSGISTEQMVRYYAEATLAVVPSVYEGFGLPAGEAMACGVPVVSTDGGALPEVVGDAGVIVPARNAEALVAAITGLLEDPERRAHLGVAGRERIVGKFSWEVCAREMSNYYERVLHADG
;
A
#
# COMPACT_ATOMS: atom_id res chain seq x y z
N MET A 1 32.15 -10.92 13.29
CA MET A 1 31.74 -12.03 12.41
C MET A 1 30.22 -12.34 12.43
N ALA A 2 29.50 -12.26 13.57
CA ALA A 2 28.04 -12.43 13.60
C ALA A 2 27.23 -11.28 12.96
N LEU A 3 27.76 -10.05 13.00
CA LEU A 3 27.10 -8.84 12.49
C LEU A 3 27.08 -8.73 10.97
N ASP A 4 28.07 -9.31 10.28
CA ASP A 4 28.15 -9.27 8.82
C ASP A 4 27.12 -10.21 8.16
N ARG A 5 26.62 -11.22 8.90
CA ARG A 5 25.51 -12.08 8.48
C ARG A 5 24.13 -11.46 8.73
N ILE A 6 23.98 -10.57 9.72
CA ILE A 6 22.74 -9.79 9.93
C ILE A 6 22.57 -8.74 8.82
N SER A 7 23.67 -8.19 8.30
CA SER A 7 23.65 -7.36 7.09
C SER A 7 23.14 -8.12 5.86
N ARG A 8 23.48 -9.41 5.70
CA ARG A 8 22.99 -10.24 4.58
C ARG A 8 21.51 -10.63 4.69
N LEU A 9 20.91 -10.61 5.89
CA LEU A 9 19.46 -10.70 6.08
C LEU A 9 18.72 -9.47 5.55
N ARG A 10 19.39 -8.31 5.37
CA ARG A 10 18.78 -7.10 4.79
C ARG A 10 18.29 -7.29 3.34
N GLY A 11 18.90 -8.19 2.58
CA GLY A 11 18.48 -8.53 1.21
C GLY A 11 17.26 -9.45 1.14
N ALA A 12 16.97 -10.21 2.20
CA ALA A 12 15.85 -11.14 2.24
C ALA A 12 14.50 -10.46 2.54
N PHE A 13 14.52 -9.23 3.08
CA PHE A 13 13.34 -8.47 3.50
C PHE A 13 12.95 -7.32 2.55
N GLY A 14 13.54 -7.25 1.34
CA GLY A 14 12.96 -6.48 0.23
C GLY A 14 12.75 -4.97 0.46
N ILE A 15 13.60 -4.31 1.25
CA ILE A 15 13.60 -2.83 1.35
C ILE A 15 14.79 -2.32 0.54
N VAL A 16 14.53 -1.94 -0.71
CA VAL A 16 15.50 -1.32 -1.62
C VAL A 16 15.55 0.17 -1.31
N LEU A 17 16.66 0.66 -0.75
CA LEU A 17 16.99 2.09 -0.69
C LEU A 17 18.09 2.36 -1.72
N SER A 18 17.75 3.02 -2.83
CA SER A 18 18.75 3.50 -3.80
C SER A 18 19.10 4.96 -3.50
N SER A 19 20.36 5.20 -3.11
CA SER A 19 20.95 6.52 -2.98
C SER A 19 21.67 6.90 -4.26
N THR A 20 21.30 8.00 -4.92
CA THR A 20 22.25 8.84 -5.68
C THR A 20 21.61 10.19 -6.05
N ARG A 21 22.25 11.28 -5.60
CA ARG A 21 22.03 12.66 -6.06
C ARG A 21 22.93 12.91 -7.27
N ARG A 22 22.41 13.52 -8.35
CA ARG A 22 23.11 14.56 -9.12
C ARG A 22 22.18 15.29 -10.11
N ALA A 23 22.62 16.50 -10.47
CA ALA A 23 21.87 17.66 -10.92
C ALA A 23 21.29 17.59 -12.35
N LEU A 24 20.17 18.30 -12.56
CA LEU A 24 19.52 18.55 -13.85
C LEU A 24 19.95 19.91 -14.44
N PRO A 25 20.22 20.03 -15.75
CA PRO A 25 20.26 21.30 -16.46
C PRO A 25 18.87 21.73 -16.96
N GLY A 26 18.67 23.05 -17.06
CA GLY A 26 17.39 23.75 -17.22
C GLY A 26 16.65 23.63 -18.57
N PRO A 27 15.47 24.27 -18.67
CA PRO A 27 14.46 23.99 -19.71
C PRO A 27 14.77 24.68 -21.03
N ARG A 28 14.46 23.99 -22.15
CA ARG A 28 14.35 24.56 -23.49
C ARG A 28 12.87 24.79 -23.83
N SER A 29 12.59 25.95 -24.41
CA SER A 29 11.26 26.47 -24.75
C SER A 29 10.50 25.60 -25.76
N PRO A 30 9.16 25.51 -25.67
CA PRO A 30 8.34 24.79 -26.65
C PRO A 30 8.10 25.63 -27.93
N PRO A 31 7.91 24.98 -29.10
CA PRO A 31 7.52 25.67 -30.32
C PRO A 31 6.02 26.02 -30.30
N ARG A 32 5.71 27.18 -30.88
CA ARG A 32 4.38 27.78 -31.01
C ARG A 32 3.52 26.99 -31.98
N TYR A 33 2.29 26.64 -31.58
CA TYR A 33 1.24 26.16 -32.47
C TYR A 33 0.37 27.33 -32.93
N ASN A 34 -0.01 27.28 -34.20
CA ASN A 34 -0.75 28.29 -34.96
C ASN A 34 -2.27 28.08 -34.75
N GLU A 35 -2.98 29.12 -34.33
CA GLU A 35 -4.40 29.10 -33.90
C GLU A 35 -5.42 29.43 -35.01
N ASP A 36 -5.07 29.33 -36.29
CA ASP A 36 -5.98 29.69 -37.38
C ASP A 36 -6.38 28.49 -38.25
N ALA A 37 -7.48 27.83 -37.88
CA ALA A 37 -8.27 27.01 -38.82
C ALA A 37 -9.77 27.00 -38.41
N PRO A 38 -10.69 27.52 -39.24
CA PRO A 38 -12.10 27.68 -38.89
C PRO A 38 -12.89 26.38 -39.09
N ILE A 39 -13.61 25.92 -38.06
CA ILE A 39 -14.56 24.81 -38.16
C ILE A 39 -15.95 25.37 -38.42
N ARG A 40 -16.52 24.98 -39.56
CA ARG A 40 -17.85 25.39 -40.07
C ARG A 40 -18.98 24.85 -39.20
N GLN A 41 -19.91 25.74 -38.85
CA GLN A 41 -21.26 25.42 -38.35
C GLN A 41 -22.04 24.65 -39.42
N LEU A 42 -22.79 23.63 -38.99
CA LEU A 42 -23.89 23.05 -39.75
C LEU A 42 -25.13 23.02 -38.87
N ASP A 43 -26.20 23.53 -39.46
CA ASP A 43 -27.46 23.88 -38.82
C ASP A 43 -28.32 22.69 -38.39
N THR A 44 -29.11 23.04 -37.39
CA THR A 44 -30.19 22.35 -36.69
C THR A 44 -31.27 21.74 -37.58
N LEU A 45 -31.77 20.55 -37.18
CA LEU A 45 -33.14 20.13 -37.44
C LEU A 45 -33.86 19.88 -36.11
N SER A 46 -34.99 20.59 -35.98
CA SER A 46 -35.84 20.71 -34.80
C SER A 46 -36.74 19.50 -34.60
N ALA A 47 -36.81 18.97 -33.38
CA ALA A 47 -37.84 18.05 -32.92
C ALA A 47 -38.43 18.57 -31.60
N LYS A 48 -39.77 18.59 -31.51
CA LYS A 48 -40.57 19.13 -30.39
C LYS A 48 -40.28 18.40 -29.06
N PRO A 49 -40.28 19.11 -27.90
CA PRO A 49 -39.96 18.52 -26.61
C PRO A 49 -41.12 17.74 -25.98
N ALA A 50 -40.80 16.55 -25.46
CA ALA A 50 -41.64 15.77 -24.55
C ALA A 50 -41.64 16.40 -23.14
N PRO A 51 -42.67 16.17 -22.30
CA PRO A 51 -42.81 16.85 -21.00
C PRO A 51 -41.64 16.53 -20.07
N ALA A 52 -41.09 17.57 -19.44
CA ALA A 52 -39.92 17.50 -18.57
C ALA A 52 -40.22 16.65 -17.32
N VAL A 53 -39.66 15.45 -17.30
CA VAL A 53 -39.41 14.70 -16.06
C VAL A 53 -38.13 15.29 -15.46
N SER A 54 -38.20 15.80 -14.24
CA SER A 54 -37.05 16.32 -13.49
C SER A 54 -35.98 15.23 -13.35
N THR A 55 -34.90 15.32 -14.13
CA THR A 55 -33.71 14.45 -14.04
C THR A 55 -32.60 15.12 -13.24
N GLU A 56 -32.93 15.82 -12.15
CA GLU A 56 -31.91 16.12 -11.15
C GLU A 56 -31.75 14.86 -10.28
N PRO A 57 -30.55 14.26 -10.22
CA PRO A 57 -30.30 13.26 -9.19
C PRO A 57 -30.55 13.94 -7.83
N PRO A 58 -31.12 13.24 -6.84
CA PRO A 58 -31.35 13.85 -5.53
C PRO A 58 -30.02 14.42 -5.05
N SER A 59 -29.96 15.74 -4.92
CA SER A 59 -28.84 16.42 -4.29
C SER A 59 -28.81 15.90 -2.86
N VAL A 60 -27.93 14.94 -2.61
CA VAL A 60 -27.58 14.56 -1.26
C VAL A 60 -26.93 15.80 -0.69
N LEU A 61 -27.72 16.60 0.03
CA LEU A 61 -27.23 17.65 0.90
C LEU A 61 -26.32 16.94 1.90
N VAL A 62 -25.03 16.89 1.60
CA VAL A 62 -24.01 16.46 2.53
C VAL A 62 -24.00 17.53 3.61
N GLU A 63 -24.66 17.24 4.73
CA GLU A 63 -24.51 17.99 5.97
C GLU A 63 -23.02 18.34 6.14
N PRO A 64 -22.66 19.62 6.37
CA PRO A 64 -21.28 20.01 6.49
C PRO A 64 -20.65 19.26 7.66
N ARG A 65 -19.84 18.25 7.33
CA ARG A 65 -19.19 17.40 8.32
C ARG A 65 -18.39 18.26 9.28
N ARG A 66 -18.47 17.95 10.57
CA ARG A 66 -17.70 18.63 11.59
C ARG A 66 -16.21 18.46 11.26
N SER A 67 -15.50 19.58 11.09
CA SER A 67 -14.04 19.54 10.99
C SER A 67 -13.47 19.02 12.32
N LEU A 68 -12.52 18.09 12.23
CA LEU A 68 -11.91 17.40 13.38
C LEU A 68 -10.43 17.74 13.41
N ARG A 69 -9.87 17.82 14.62
CA ARG A 69 -8.43 17.93 14.86
C ARG A 69 -7.88 16.54 15.19
N ILE A 70 -7.13 15.96 14.27
CA ILE A 70 -6.73 14.54 14.29
C ILE A 70 -5.21 14.42 14.43
N ALA A 71 -4.76 13.63 15.39
CA ALA A 71 -3.36 13.23 15.50
C ALA A 71 -3.16 11.80 14.98
N LEU A 72 -2.48 11.65 13.84
CA LEU A 72 -2.05 10.34 13.34
C LEU A 72 -0.69 9.96 13.92
N LEU A 73 -0.55 8.77 14.50
CA LEU A 73 0.68 8.29 15.10
C LEU A 73 1.41 7.30 14.19
N GLY A 74 2.72 7.44 14.03
CA GLY A 74 3.56 6.48 13.29
C GLY A 74 4.89 6.21 13.98
N TYR A 75 5.12 5.00 14.49
CA TYR A 75 6.38 4.71 15.22
C TYR A 75 7.60 4.61 14.28
N ARG A 76 7.38 4.23 13.03
CA ARG A 76 8.34 4.27 11.91
C ARG A 76 7.57 4.56 10.63
N SER A 77 7.96 5.61 9.92
CA SER A 77 7.18 6.10 8.78
C SER A 77 8.11 6.36 7.61
N ALA A 78 8.80 5.34 7.13
CA ALA A 78 9.74 5.51 6.03
C ALA A 78 9.03 6.09 4.77
N PRO A 79 9.62 7.12 4.13
CA PRO A 79 8.90 7.95 3.16
C PRO A 79 8.62 7.26 1.82
N PHE A 80 9.42 6.24 1.47
CA PHE A 80 9.35 5.53 0.18
C PHE A 80 9.36 4.01 0.33
N GLY A 81 9.30 3.48 1.56
CA GLY A 81 9.39 2.05 1.83
C GLY A 81 8.68 1.66 3.12
N GLY A 82 8.00 0.52 3.13
CA GLY A 82 7.14 0.09 4.24
C GLY A 82 5.75 0.72 4.15
N GLY A 83 4.69 -0.11 4.18
CA GLY A 83 3.31 0.33 3.97
C GLY A 83 2.82 1.41 4.94
N GLN A 84 3.38 1.47 6.15
CA GLN A 84 2.96 2.41 7.20
C GLN A 84 3.24 3.89 6.84
N GLY A 85 4.40 4.21 6.28
CA GLY A 85 4.74 5.60 5.92
C GLY A 85 3.92 6.10 4.72
N VAL A 86 3.68 5.20 3.75
CA VAL A 86 2.84 5.46 2.58
C VAL A 86 1.38 5.69 3.00
N TYR A 87 0.87 4.85 3.91
CA TYR A 87 -0.47 5.02 4.48
C TYR A 87 -0.63 6.38 5.17
N LEU A 88 0.30 6.78 6.04
CA LEU A 88 0.22 8.09 6.71
C LEU A 88 0.24 9.24 5.71
N LYS A 89 1.08 9.18 4.68
CA LYS A 89 1.13 10.21 3.64
C LYS A 89 -0.23 10.41 2.97
N TYR A 90 -0.84 9.33 2.50
CA TYR A 90 -2.06 9.46 1.72
C TYR A 90 -3.31 9.66 2.59
N LEU A 91 -3.42 8.96 3.73
CA LEU A 91 -4.55 9.18 4.64
C LEU A 91 -4.56 10.60 5.20
N SER A 92 -3.40 11.12 5.65
CA SER A 92 -3.34 12.49 6.18
C SER A 92 -3.74 13.53 5.13
N LYS A 93 -3.23 13.38 3.90
CA LYS A 93 -3.61 14.24 2.78
C LYS A 93 -5.12 14.16 2.50
N ALA A 94 -5.67 12.96 2.42
CA ALA A 94 -7.09 12.76 2.10
C ALA A 94 -8.02 13.28 3.21
N LEU A 95 -7.64 13.13 4.49
CA LEU A 95 -8.38 13.72 5.61
C LEU A 95 -8.33 15.26 5.60
N VAL A 96 -7.21 15.85 5.21
CA VAL A 96 -7.12 17.32 5.00
C VAL A 96 -8.00 17.75 3.82
N GLU A 97 -8.03 16.99 2.73
CA GLU A 97 -8.91 17.25 1.58
C GLU A 97 -10.39 17.10 1.94
N ALA A 98 -10.71 16.23 2.89
CA ALA A 98 -12.04 16.10 3.49
C ALA A 98 -12.39 17.21 4.50
N GLY A 99 -11.48 18.16 4.75
CA GLY A 99 -11.73 19.35 5.58
C GLY A 99 -11.31 19.22 7.05
N HIS A 100 -10.57 18.17 7.44
CA HIS A 100 -10.05 18.01 8.80
C HIS A 100 -8.67 18.68 8.98
N GLN A 101 -8.32 19.00 10.22
CA GLN A 101 -6.97 19.41 10.59
C GLN A 101 -6.20 18.17 11.03
N VAL A 102 -5.05 17.91 10.42
CA VAL A 102 -4.30 16.68 10.65
C VAL A 102 -2.84 16.97 10.97
N ASP A 103 -2.41 16.40 12.09
CA ASP A 103 -1.01 16.32 12.47
C ASP A 103 -0.54 14.87 12.42
N VAL A 104 0.70 14.67 11.99
CA VAL A 104 1.37 13.38 12.05
C VAL A 104 2.45 13.43 13.11
N ILE A 105 2.29 12.62 14.16
CA ILE A 105 3.28 12.46 15.23
C ILE A 105 4.07 11.19 14.94
N SER A 106 5.34 11.34 14.51
CA SER A 106 6.12 10.21 14.02
C SER A 106 7.47 10.05 14.73
N GLY A 107 7.89 8.80 14.91
CA GLY A 107 9.29 8.43 15.14
C GLY A 107 10.07 8.32 13.82
N PRO A 108 11.41 8.30 13.86
CA PRO A 108 12.24 8.10 12.68
C PRO A 108 12.17 6.63 12.17
N PRO A 109 12.35 6.39 10.86
CA PRO A 109 12.45 7.39 9.80
C PRO A 109 11.12 8.13 9.60
N TYR A 110 11.20 9.40 9.22
CA TYR A 110 10.03 10.29 9.09
C TYR A 110 9.41 10.24 7.69
N PRO A 111 8.08 10.46 7.57
CA PRO A 111 7.38 10.38 6.30
C PRO A 111 7.52 11.68 5.50
N HIS A 112 7.27 11.59 4.20
CA HIS A 112 7.03 12.76 3.36
C HIS A 112 5.53 12.99 3.27
N LEU A 113 5.07 14.15 3.74
CA LEU A 113 3.66 14.49 3.87
C LEU A 113 3.28 15.66 2.96
N ASP A 114 1.98 15.85 2.76
CA ASP A 114 1.44 17.05 2.15
C ASP A 114 1.83 18.29 2.99
N PRO A 115 2.21 19.44 2.38
CA PRO A 115 2.62 20.64 3.13
C PRO A 115 1.58 21.16 4.12
N ARG A 116 0.30 20.83 3.94
CA ARG A 116 -0.79 21.20 4.84
C ARG A 116 -0.82 20.37 6.13
N VAL A 117 -0.07 19.26 6.20
CA VAL A 117 -0.02 18.35 7.34
C VAL A 117 1.22 18.65 8.19
N ARG A 118 1.03 19.00 9.47
CA ARG A 118 2.15 19.28 10.38
C ARG A 118 2.80 17.98 10.83
N LEU A 119 4.11 17.83 10.60
CA LEU A 119 4.90 16.72 11.12
C LEU A 119 5.50 17.06 12.49
N ILE A 120 5.05 16.36 13.53
CA ILE A 120 5.64 16.42 14.87
C ILE A 120 6.63 15.26 15.02
N GLN A 121 7.91 15.59 15.08
CA GLN A 121 8.98 14.61 15.19
C GLN A 121 9.22 14.21 16.66
N LEU A 122 9.08 12.92 16.97
CA LEU A 122 9.47 12.35 18.25
C LEU A 122 10.82 11.62 18.09
N PRO A 123 11.96 12.30 18.33
CA PRO A 123 13.27 11.71 18.10
C PRO A 123 13.50 10.48 18.98
N SER A 124 14.06 9.43 18.38
CA SER A 124 14.54 8.22 19.06
C SER A 124 16.02 8.00 18.76
N LEU A 125 16.62 6.96 19.33
CA LEU A 125 18.02 6.62 19.03
C LEU A 125 18.22 6.18 17.56
N ASP A 126 17.13 5.89 16.84
CA ASP A 126 17.10 5.38 15.45
C ASP A 126 18.21 4.36 15.20
N LEU A 127 18.31 3.41 16.13
CA LEU A 127 19.43 2.48 16.18
C LEU A 127 19.47 1.62 14.91
N PHE A 128 18.34 1.41 14.23
CA PHE A 128 18.28 0.63 13.00
C PHE A 128 18.96 1.31 11.81
N ALA A 129 18.91 2.64 11.69
CA ALA A 129 19.68 3.39 10.70
C ALA A 129 21.12 3.64 11.16
N ASN A 130 21.34 3.94 12.46
CA ASN A 130 22.59 4.52 12.96
C ASN A 130 23.53 3.52 13.69
N GLY A 131 23.18 2.24 13.77
CA GLY A 131 24.02 1.24 14.46
C GLY A 131 23.95 1.31 16.00
N LEU A 132 24.87 0.66 16.71
CA LEU A 132 24.93 0.68 18.19
C LEU A 132 25.78 1.85 18.74
N GLY A 133 26.49 2.57 17.87
CA GLY A 133 27.40 3.67 18.24
C GLY A 133 26.72 5.04 18.41
N SER A 134 25.39 5.15 18.26
CA SER A 134 24.67 6.42 18.42
C SER A 134 24.38 6.80 19.89
N LEU A 135 24.87 6.01 20.85
CA LEU A 135 24.81 6.34 22.27
C LEU A 135 25.77 7.47 22.59
N ARG A 136 25.19 8.61 23.00
CA ARG A 136 25.91 9.70 23.65
C ARG A 136 25.55 9.67 25.14
N PRO A 137 26.40 10.15 26.07
CA PRO A 137 26.11 10.16 27.50
C PRO A 137 24.73 10.78 27.84
N ARG A 138 24.34 11.83 27.11
CA ARG A 138 23.02 12.48 27.20
C ARG A 138 21.81 11.59 26.86
N HIS A 139 22.01 10.45 26.19
CA HIS A 139 20.93 9.52 25.84
C HIS A 139 20.63 8.50 26.96
N LEU A 140 21.48 8.42 28.00
CA LEU A 140 21.30 7.56 29.18
C LEU A 140 20.34 8.17 30.22
N THR A 141 19.77 9.35 29.97
CA THR A 141 18.81 10.02 30.85
C THR A 141 17.35 9.62 30.57
N SER A 142 17.09 8.87 29.49
CA SER A 142 15.75 8.42 29.11
C SER A 142 15.64 6.90 29.18
N LEU A 143 14.74 6.41 30.06
CA LEU A 143 14.41 4.99 30.15
C LEU A 143 13.99 4.38 28.80
N ALA A 144 13.40 5.16 27.89
CA ALA A 144 12.99 4.66 26.57
C ALA A 144 14.22 4.37 25.68
N ASN A 145 15.23 5.23 25.74
CA ASN A 145 16.49 5.06 25.02
C ASN A 145 17.31 3.88 25.57
N ILE A 146 17.31 3.69 26.90
CA ILE A 146 17.98 2.55 27.55
C ILE A 146 17.31 1.23 27.12
N ILE A 147 15.97 1.18 27.09
CA ILE A 147 15.22 -0.02 26.65
C ILE A 147 15.44 -0.29 25.15
N GLU A 148 15.44 0.72 24.30
CA GLU A 148 15.78 0.57 22.87
C GLU A 148 17.18 -0.04 22.69
N TRP A 149 18.16 0.47 23.41
CA TRP A 149 19.55 0.01 23.31
C TRP A 149 19.74 -1.41 23.83
N THR A 150 19.29 -1.70 25.06
CA THR A 150 19.38 -3.03 25.67
C THR A 150 18.61 -4.10 24.88
N SER A 151 17.41 -3.74 24.39
CA SER A 151 16.65 -4.63 23.51
C SER A 151 17.42 -4.91 22.22
N LYS A 152 18.00 -3.89 21.58
CA LYS A 152 18.75 -4.09 20.35
C LYS A 152 20.02 -4.90 20.55
N LEU A 153 20.76 -4.69 21.64
CA LEU A 153 21.94 -5.48 22.00
C LEU A 153 21.62 -6.98 22.09
N THR A 154 20.41 -7.29 22.54
CA THR A 154 19.93 -8.66 22.66
C THR A 154 19.12 -9.13 21.44
N GLY A 155 19.09 -8.37 20.33
CA GLY A 155 18.43 -8.75 19.07
C GLY A 155 16.94 -8.46 18.97
N GLY A 156 16.37 -7.66 19.88
CA GLY A 156 14.95 -7.31 19.95
C GLY A 156 14.56 -5.99 19.28
N PHE A 157 13.27 -5.83 19.04
CA PHE A 157 12.67 -4.63 18.43
C PHE A 157 11.75 -3.88 19.42
N ALA A 158 12.30 -2.90 20.13
CA ALA A 158 11.58 -2.15 21.17
C ALA A 158 11.01 -0.80 20.70
N GLU A 159 11.16 -0.47 19.42
CA GLU A 159 10.74 0.84 18.89
C GLU A 159 9.24 1.14 19.06
N PRO A 160 8.30 0.20 18.81
CA PRO A 160 6.88 0.48 19.04
C PRO A 160 6.60 0.85 20.51
N TYR A 161 7.23 0.14 21.45
CA TYR A 161 7.11 0.41 22.88
C TYR A 161 7.67 1.77 23.27
N ALA A 162 8.90 2.07 22.81
CA ALA A 162 9.57 3.32 23.15
C ALA A 162 8.91 4.53 22.49
N PHE A 163 8.42 4.39 21.26
CA PHE A 163 7.57 5.38 20.61
C PHE A 163 6.29 5.63 21.41
N GLY A 164 5.56 4.57 21.80
CA GLY A 164 4.35 4.70 22.61
C GLY A 164 4.56 5.51 23.89
N ARG A 165 5.68 5.30 24.58
CA ARG A 165 6.05 6.11 25.74
C ARG A 165 6.30 7.58 25.43
N ARG A 166 6.94 7.89 24.30
CA ARG A 166 7.18 9.27 23.87
C ARG A 166 5.87 9.95 23.44
N ALA A 167 5.01 9.23 22.71
CA ALA A 167 3.70 9.70 22.29
C ALA A 167 2.81 10.03 23.50
N VAL A 168 2.76 9.16 24.52
CA VAL A 168 2.05 9.45 25.77
C VAL A 168 2.58 10.70 26.47
N ARG A 169 3.91 10.87 26.55
CA ARG A 169 4.50 12.07 27.15
C ARG A 169 4.06 13.34 26.42
N TYR A 170 4.15 13.34 25.10
CA TYR A 170 3.74 14.48 24.27
C TYR A 170 2.24 14.78 24.41
N LEU A 171 1.39 13.76 24.26
CA LEU A 171 -0.06 13.91 24.31
C LEU A 171 -0.60 14.26 25.70
N ARG A 172 0.13 13.99 26.80
CA ARG A 172 -0.25 14.50 28.12
C ARG A 172 -0.33 16.02 28.18
N GLU A 173 0.59 16.69 27.49
CA GLU A 173 0.68 18.15 27.47
C GLU A 173 -0.20 18.75 26.35
N HIS A 174 -0.40 18.01 25.25
CA HIS A 174 -1.04 18.53 24.03
C HIS A 174 -2.40 17.91 23.71
N ARG A 175 -3.00 17.10 24.59
CA ARG A 175 -4.28 16.41 24.30
C ARG A 175 -5.42 17.35 23.92
N GLY A 176 -5.45 18.58 24.44
CA GLY A 176 -6.49 19.57 24.14
C GLY A 176 -6.45 20.11 22.71
N GLU A 177 -5.36 19.85 21.97
CA GLU A 177 -5.22 20.22 20.56
C GLU A 177 -5.96 19.27 19.63
N TYR A 178 -6.34 18.08 20.09
CA TYR A 178 -6.90 17.02 19.24
C TYR A 178 -8.26 16.56 19.77
N ASP A 179 -9.18 16.32 18.84
CA ASP A 179 -10.45 15.66 19.12
C ASP A 179 -10.26 14.13 19.14
N LEU A 180 -9.34 13.61 18.32
CA LEU A 180 -9.08 12.17 18.18
C LEU A 180 -7.60 11.86 17.90
N VAL A 181 -7.12 10.74 18.43
CA VAL A 181 -5.81 10.15 18.12
C VAL A 181 -6.00 8.86 17.34
N HIS A 182 -5.20 8.66 16.29
CA HIS A 182 -5.23 7.46 15.46
C HIS A 182 -3.86 6.79 15.43
N ASP A 183 -3.74 5.61 16.03
CA ASP A 183 -2.55 4.77 15.96
C ASP A 183 -2.44 4.02 14.63
N ASN A 184 -1.35 4.25 13.89
CA ASN A 184 -0.99 3.46 12.71
C ASN A 184 -0.15 2.23 13.11
N GLN A 185 -0.79 1.29 13.81
CA GLN A 185 -0.23 -0.01 14.20
C GLN A 185 1.08 0.06 15.01
N SER A 186 1.22 0.99 15.97
CA SER A 186 2.25 0.83 17.00
C SER A 186 1.89 -0.30 17.96
N LEU A 187 0.60 -0.42 18.31
CA LEU A 187 0.06 -1.43 19.23
C LEU A 187 0.89 -1.55 20.51
N SER A 188 1.34 -0.41 21.01
CA SER A 188 2.18 -0.29 22.21
C SER A 188 1.34 -0.16 23.48
N TYR A 189 1.93 -0.46 24.64
CA TYR A 189 1.26 -0.18 25.93
C TYR A 189 0.91 1.30 26.12
N GLY A 190 1.57 2.20 25.37
CA GLY A 190 1.21 3.61 25.34
C GLY A 190 -0.22 3.85 24.85
N MET A 191 -0.71 3.03 23.91
CA MET A 191 -2.06 3.16 23.37
C MET A 191 -3.13 2.90 24.43
N LEU A 192 -2.94 1.88 25.26
CA LEU A 192 -3.81 1.63 26.41
C LEU A 192 -3.76 2.79 27.43
N THR A 193 -2.59 3.41 27.59
CA THR A 193 -2.44 4.57 28.47
C THR A 193 -3.23 5.77 27.94
N LEU A 194 -3.18 6.05 26.63
CA LEU A 194 -3.97 7.11 26.00
C LEU A 194 -5.47 6.86 26.13
N GLN A 195 -5.92 5.62 25.93
CA GLN A 195 -7.32 5.24 26.10
C GLN A 195 -7.79 5.46 27.54
N VAL A 196 -6.99 5.07 28.55
CA VAL A 196 -7.31 5.30 29.98
C VAL A 196 -7.29 6.79 30.34
N MET A 197 -6.49 7.61 29.65
CA MET A 197 -6.49 9.07 29.79
C MET A 197 -7.77 9.73 29.23
N GLY A 198 -8.70 8.96 28.67
CA GLY A 198 -9.94 9.45 28.08
C GLY A 198 -9.76 10.11 26.73
N ILE A 199 -8.66 9.82 26.01
CA ILE A 199 -8.45 10.31 24.65
C ILE A 199 -9.17 9.36 23.68
N PRO A 200 -10.10 9.84 22.84
CA PRO A 200 -10.69 9.03 21.77
C PRO A 200 -9.59 8.48 20.87
N LEU A 201 -9.49 7.15 20.82
CA LEU A 201 -8.36 6.46 20.21
C LEU A 201 -8.86 5.42 19.21
N VAL A 202 -8.45 5.59 17.96
CA VAL A 202 -8.61 4.57 16.91
C VAL A 202 -7.26 3.91 16.64
N THR A 203 -7.25 2.62 16.32
CA THR A 203 -6.04 1.94 15.86
C THR A 203 -6.29 1.18 14.56
N THR A 204 -5.58 1.56 13.49
CA THR A 204 -5.53 0.76 12.26
C THR A 204 -4.51 -0.37 12.42
N VAL A 205 -4.91 -1.59 12.09
CA VAL A 205 -4.02 -2.74 11.94
C VAL A 205 -4.02 -3.17 10.47
N HIS A 206 -2.88 -3.01 9.80
CA HIS A 206 -2.68 -3.31 8.38
C HIS A 206 -2.59 -4.81 8.11
N HIS A 207 -1.75 -5.51 8.86
CA HIS A 207 -1.60 -6.95 8.74
C HIS A 207 -0.99 -7.53 10.02
N PRO A 208 -1.31 -8.78 10.38
CA PRO A 208 -0.77 -9.39 11.58
C PRO A 208 0.67 -9.83 11.31
N ILE A 209 1.62 -9.19 11.98
CA ILE A 209 3.07 -9.47 11.86
C ILE A 209 3.41 -10.92 12.30
N THR A 210 2.50 -11.62 12.94
CA THR A 210 2.57 -13.08 13.18
C THR A 210 2.62 -13.92 11.91
N SER A 211 2.03 -13.46 10.81
CA SER A 211 2.16 -14.11 9.50
C SER A 211 3.61 -14.01 8.99
N ASP A 212 4.21 -12.82 9.07
CA ASP A 212 5.61 -12.58 8.73
C ASP A 212 6.55 -13.44 9.59
N LEU A 213 6.27 -13.55 10.90
CA LEU A 213 7.01 -14.44 11.81
C LEU A 213 6.94 -15.90 11.35
N ARG A 214 5.76 -16.41 10.98
CA ARG A 214 5.60 -17.80 10.52
C ARG A 214 6.40 -18.06 9.25
N ILE A 215 6.34 -17.14 8.28
CA ILE A 215 7.09 -17.23 7.03
C ILE A 215 8.60 -17.20 7.31
N ALA A 216 9.06 -16.27 8.14
CA ALA A 216 10.48 -16.15 8.50
C ALA A 216 10.98 -17.42 9.22
N LEU A 217 10.19 -17.96 10.16
CA LEU A 217 10.54 -19.22 10.85
C LEU A 217 10.58 -20.42 9.91
N ALA A 218 9.68 -20.49 8.92
CA ALA A 218 9.67 -21.56 7.92
C ALA A 218 10.87 -21.46 6.96
N ALA A 219 11.35 -20.25 6.67
CA ALA A 219 12.51 -20.00 5.82
C ALA A 219 13.87 -20.16 6.54
N ALA A 220 13.87 -20.17 7.89
CA ALA A 220 15.08 -20.24 8.69
C ALA A 220 15.83 -21.57 8.51
N ARG A 221 17.15 -21.49 8.35
CA ARG A 221 18.04 -22.61 8.01
C ARG A 221 18.74 -23.21 9.24
N SER A 222 18.63 -22.59 10.41
CA SER A 222 19.29 -23.05 11.64
C SER A 222 18.50 -22.71 12.91
N GLY A 223 18.77 -23.45 14.00
CA GLY A 223 18.16 -23.18 15.31
C GLY A 223 18.49 -21.80 15.87
N TRP A 224 19.73 -21.33 15.68
CA TRP A 224 20.16 -19.98 16.06
C TRP A 224 19.43 -18.87 15.30
N GLU A 225 19.20 -19.05 14.00
CA GLU A 225 18.42 -18.11 13.19
C GLU A 225 16.96 -18.04 13.68
N ARG A 226 16.36 -19.20 14.01
CA ARG A 226 15.02 -19.25 14.60
C ARG A 226 14.95 -18.51 15.93
N LEU A 227 15.98 -18.63 16.78
CA LEU A 227 16.06 -17.90 18.05
C LEU A 227 16.11 -16.39 17.82
N LEU A 228 16.96 -15.91 16.91
CA LEU A 228 17.06 -14.48 16.58
C LEU A 228 15.76 -13.94 15.98
N ILE A 229 15.10 -14.71 15.10
CA ILE A 229 13.79 -14.35 14.54
C ILE A 229 12.76 -14.21 15.67
N ARG A 230 12.67 -15.18 16.58
CA ARG A 230 11.76 -15.10 17.74
C ARG A 230 12.07 -13.90 18.64
N ARG A 231 13.35 -13.64 18.87
CA ARG A 231 13.82 -12.53 19.70
C ARG A 231 13.50 -11.17 19.10
N TRP A 232 13.63 -11.03 17.77
CA TRP A 232 13.25 -9.82 17.05
C TRP A 232 11.74 -9.59 17.13
N HIS A 233 10.94 -10.64 16.94
CA HIS A 233 9.47 -10.59 17.03
C HIS A 233 8.91 -10.60 18.47
N SER A 234 9.74 -10.44 19.50
CA SER A 234 9.26 -10.53 20.90
C SER A 234 8.19 -9.47 21.23
N PHE A 235 8.18 -8.34 20.51
CA PHE A 235 7.17 -7.29 20.65
C PHE A 235 5.74 -7.75 20.29
N LEU A 236 5.58 -8.85 19.54
CA LEU A 236 4.26 -9.39 19.22
C LEU A 236 3.47 -9.82 20.46
N HIS A 237 4.14 -10.19 21.56
CA HIS A 237 3.45 -10.48 22.82
C HIS A 237 2.74 -9.23 23.35
N MET A 238 3.39 -8.07 23.28
CA MET A 238 2.77 -6.79 23.64
C MET A 238 1.62 -6.47 22.69
N GLN A 239 1.84 -6.54 21.37
CA GLN A 239 0.81 -6.18 20.39
C GLN A 239 -0.45 -7.05 20.53
N LYS A 240 -0.28 -8.37 20.71
CA LYS A 240 -1.39 -9.31 20.99
C LYS A 240 -2.17 -8.96 22.25
N LYS A 241 -1.48 -8.51 23.31
CA LYS A 241 -2.12 -8.11 24.56
C LYS A 241 -2.84 -6.77 24.41
N VAL A 242 -2.23 -5.81 23.72
CA VAL A 242 -2.76 -4.46 23.53
C VAL A 242 -4.00 -4.49 22.65
N VAL A 243 -3.95 -5.14 21.49
CA VAL A 243 -5.06 -5.14 20.52
C VAL A 243 -6.37 -5.68 21.11
N LYS A 244 -6.30 -6.67 22.02
CA LYS A 244 -7.45 -7.24 22.73
C LYS A 244 -8.13 -6.29 23.72
N GLN A 245 -7.47 -5.22 24.11
CA GLN A 245 -7.93 -4.26 25.11
C GLN A 245 -8.27 -2.89 24.49
N LEU A 246 -8.00 -2.71 23.20
CA LEU A 246 -8.40 -1.50 22.47
C LEU A 246 -9.91 -1.56 22.19
N ARG A 247 -10.58 -0.43 22.37
CA ARG A 247 -12.03 -0.31 22.10
C ARG A 247 -12.34 -0.25 20.62
N HIS A 248 -11.54 0.50 19.86
CA HIS A 248 -11.82 0.85 18.47
C HIS A 248 -10.65 0.40 17.57
N VAL A 249 -10.84 -0.74 16.91
CA VAL A 249 -9.83 -1.34 16.02
C VAL A 249 -10.41 -1.40 14.61
N VAL A 250 -9.67 -0.82 13.66
CA VAL A 250 -10.02 -0.84 12.24
C VAL A 250 -8.93 -1.58 11.44
N THR A 251 -9.30 -2.18 10.33
CA THR A 251 -8.38 -2.78 9.36
C THR A 251 -8.74 -2.36 7.93
N VAL A 252 -7.93 -2.77 6.98
CA VAL A 252 -7.88 -2.19 5.63
C VAL A 252 -8.29 -3.13 4.50
N SER A 253 -8.54 -4.40 4.82
CA SER A 253 -9.16 -5.38 3.90
C SER A 253 -9.87 -6.47 4.68
N ASP A 254 -10.87 -7.10 4.10
CA ASP A 254 -11.58 -8.22 4.73
C ASP A 254 -10.64 -9.42 4.96
N CYS A 255 -9.73 -9.67 4.00
CA CYS A 255 -8.67 -10.66 4.17
C CYS A 255 -7.84 -10.37 5.43
N SER A 256 -7.44 -9.11 5.64
CA SER A 256 -6.70 -8.70 6.83
C SER A 256 -7.54 -8.85 8.09
N ARG A 257 -8.85 -8.53 8.05
CA ARG A 257 -9.79 -8.71 9.16
C ARG A 257 -9.82 -10.15 9.64
N GLN A 258 -9.94 -11.11 8.72
CA GLN A 258 -9.96 -12.53 9.04
C GLN A 258 -8.62 -13.01 9.61
N ASP A 259 -7.50 -12.56 9.04
CA ASP A 259 -6.17 -12.93 9.51
C ASP A 259 -5.84 -12.33 10.89
N ILE A 260 -6.22 -11.07 11.14
CA ILE A 260 -6.08 -10.40 12.44
C ILE A 260 -6.92 -11.12 13.49
N ALA A 261 -8.18 -11.40 13.17
CA ALA A 261 -9.09 -12.14 14.05
C ALA A 261 -8.47 -13.50 14.46
N ARG A 262 -7.95 -14.25 13.49
CA ARG A 262 -7.30 -15.55 13.72
C ARG A 262 -6.02 -15.44 14.54
N ASP A 263 -5.11 -14.54 14.16
CA ASP A 263 -3.76 -14.50 14.71
C ASP A 263 -3.68 -13.78 16.08
N PHE A 264 -4.58 -12.83 16.33
CA PHE A 264 -4.72 -12.15 17.61
C PHE A 264 -5.82 -12.73 18.50
N GLY A 265 -6.64 -13.65 18.00
CA GLY A 265 -7.72 -14.26 18.77
C GLY A 265 -8.80 -13.24 19.13
N LEU A 266 -9.25 -12.47 18.13
CA LEU A 266 -10.36 -11.54 18.18
C LEU A 266 -11.54 -12.09 17.39
N GLN A 267 -12.75 -11.61 17.68
CA GLN A 267 -13.90 -11.86 16.83
C GLN A 267 -13.86 -10.91 15.63
N PRO A 268 -14.09 -11.37 14.38
CA PRO A 268 -14.10 -10.49 13.20
C PRO A 268 -15.10 -9.34 13.28
N ALA A 269 -16.19 -9.52 14.03
CA ALA A 269 -17.20 -8.48 14.26
C ALA A 269 -16.71 -7.34 15.17
N GLY A 270 -15.63 -7.54 15.93
CA GLY A 270 -14.99 -6.51 16.75
C GLY A 270 -13.86 -5.75 16.03
N ILE A 271 -13.77 -5.88 14.70
CA ILE A 271 -12.79 -5.21 13.87
C ILE A 271 -13.54 -4.53 12.73
N ASP A 272 -13.62 -3.20 12.78
CA ASP A 272 -14.20 -2.40 11.70
C ASP A 272 -13.30 -2.44 10.45
N LEU A 273 -13.90 -2.17 9.29
CA LEU A 273 -13.23 -2.19 8.00
C LEU A 273 -13.31 -0.82 7.34
N VAL A 274 -12.16 -0.25 7.01
CA VAL A 274 -12.04 0.94 6.14
C VAL A 274 -10.95 0.65 5.13
N HIS A 275 -11.32 0.47 3.87
CA HIS A 275 -10.38 0.03 2.84
C HIS A 275 -9.26 1.04 2.61
N ASN A 276 -8.08 0.53 2.26
CA ASN A 276 -6.99 1.39 1.79
C ASN A 276 -7.36 2.04 0.45
N GLY A 277 -6.94 3.29 0.29
CA GLY A 277 -7.12 4.02 -0.97
C GLY A 277 -6.02 3.76 -2.00
N ILE A 278 -6.37 3.96 -3.26
CA ILE A 278 -5.50 4.12 -4.42
C ILE A 278 -5.47 5.62 -4.77
N ASP A 279 -4.29 6.14 -5.11
CA ASP A 279 -4.15 7.52 -5.61
C ASP A 279 -4.67 7.61 -7.05
N THR A 280 -5.97 7.81 -7.20
CA THR A 280 -6.66 7.88 -8.50
C THR A 280 -6.39 9.19 -9.27
N ALA A 281 -5.74 10.17 -8.63
CA ALA A 281 -5.24 11.37 -9.29
C ALA A 281 -3.93 11.08 -10.02
N GLN A 282 -3.06 10.27 -9.42
CA GLN A 282 -1.80 9.83 -10.03
C GLN A 282 -2.01 8.64 -10.99
N PHE A 283 -2.71 7.59 -10.53
CA PHE A 283 -3.06 6.43 -11.34
C PHE A 283 -4.36 6.68 -12.11
N ARG A 284 -4.21 7.06 -13.37
CA ARG A 284 -5.32 7.41 -14.26
C ARG A 284 -5.01 7.04 -15.72
N PRO A 285 -6.04 6.84 -16.56
CA PRO A 285 -5.85 6.69 -17.99
C PRO A 285 -5.09 7.88 -18.56
N LEU A 286 -4.25 7.60 -19.54
CA LEU A 286 -3.54 8.59 -20.35
C LEU A 286 -4.03 8.44 -21.79
N PRO A 287 -5.10 9.16 -22.21
CA PRO A 287 -5.67 9.03 -23.55
C PRO A 287 -4.68 9.31 -24.68
N GLU A 288 -3.64 10.10 -24.40
CA GLU A 288 -2.57 10.45 -25.33
C GLU A 288 -1.55 9.31 -25.54
N VAL A 289 -1.53 8.30 -24.67
CA VAL A 289 -0.61 7.15 -24.77
C VAL A 289 -1.33 5.99 -25.45
N ALA A 290 -0.88 5.65 -26.66
CA ALA A 290 -1.41 4.49 -27.37
C ALA A 290 -1.01 3.18 -26.67
N ARG A 291 -1.99 2.29 -26.46
CA ARG A 291 -1.72 0.92 -26.01
C ARG A 291 -0.89 0.19 -27.06
N ARG A 292 0.15 -0.52 -26.61
CA ARG A 292 0.89 -1.44 -27.46
C ARG A 292 0.12 -2.75 -27.58
N PRO A 293 -0.13 -3.24 -28.79
CA PRO A 293 -0.82 -4.51 -28.97
C PRO A 293 0.03 -5.64 -28.38
N LEU A 294 -0.63 -6.62 -27.75
CA LEU A 294 0.01 -7.81 -27.18
C LEU A 294 1.09 -7.50 -26.12
N ARG A 295 0.98 -6.40 -25.38
CA ARG A 295 1.84 -6.12 -24.23
C ARG A 295 1.15 -6.48 -22.92
N LEU A 296 1.72 -7.45 -22.21
CA LEU A 296 1.38 -7.76 -20.83
C LEU A 296 2.25 -6.93 -19.89
N MET A 297 1.64 -6.46 -18.79
CA MET A 297 2.38 -5.82 -17.70
C MET A 297 2.11 -6.54 -16.38
N ALA A 298 3.15 -6.74 -15.56
CA ALA A 298 2.97 -7.19 -14.19
C ALA A 298 3.94 -6.50 -13.24
N THR A 299 3.45 -6.19 -12.04
CA THR A 299 4.24 -5.63 -10.94
C THR A 299 4.40 -6.70 -9.86
N ALA A 300 5.56 -7.35 -9.84
CA ALA A 300 5.83 -8.46 -8.94
C ALA A 300 7.30 -8.45 -8.52
N SER A 301 7.57 -8.52 -7.21
CA SER A 301 8.94 -8.76 -6.73
C SER A 301 9.42 -10.13 -7.19
N ALA A 302 10.49 -10.16 -8.00
CA ALA A 302 10.88 -11.32 -8.79
C ALA A 302 11.06 -12.58 -7.93
N ASP A 303 11.81 -12.44 -6.84
CA ASP A 303 12.22 -13.59 -6.02
C ASP A 303 11.34 -13.78 -4.77
N ALA A 304 10.23 -13.04 -4.65
CA ALA A 304 9.27 -13.21 -3.58
C ALA A 304 8.25 -14.31 -3.93
N PRO A 305 8.25 -15.48 -3.23
CA PRO A 305 7.37 -16.60 -3.58
C PRO A 305 5.88 -16.26 -3.59
N LEU A 306 5.47 -15.33 -2.71
CA LEU A 306 4.07 -14.90 -2.57
C LEU A 306 3.59 -14.04 -3.74
N LYS A 307 4.47 -13.45 -4.55
CA LYS A 307 4.09 -12.67 -5.73
C LYS A 307 3.80 -13.54 -6.95
N GLY A 308 3.98 -14.85 -6.85
CA GLY A 308 3.50 -15.82 -7.84
C GLY A 308 4.11 -15.71 -9.24
N LEU A 309 5.19 -14.95 -9.42
CA LEU A 309 5.81 -14.70 -10.72
C LEU A 309 6.14 -15.99 -11.50
N ARG A 310 6.51 -17.07 -10.80
CA ARG A 310 6.78 -18.38 -11.44
C ARG A 310 5.60 -18.91 -12.27
N TYR A 311 4.36 -18.62 -11.86
CA TYR A 311 3.15 -19.10 -12.54
C TYR A 311 2.88 -18.26 -13.77
N LEU A 312 3.07 -16.94 -13.68
CA LEU A 312 3.02 -16.04 -14.83
C LEU A 312 4.09 -16.39 -15.87
N LEU A 313 5.34 -16.65 -15.48
CA LEU A 313 6.40 -17.00 -16.43
C LEU A 313 6.12 -18.31 -17.18
N ARG A 314 5.55 -19.31 -16.49
CA ARG A 314 5.09 -20.55 -17.13
C ARG A 314 3.93 -20.31 -18.09
N ALA A 315 2.95 -19.52 -17.68
CA ALA A 315 1.83 -19.13 -18.55
C ALA A 315 2.31 -18.37 -19.78
N TYR A 316 3.22 -17.41 -19.60
CA TYR A 316 3.82 -16.63 -20.68
C TYR A 316 4.58 -17.50 -21.68
N ALA A 317 5.42 -18.44 -21.19
CA ALA A 317 6.12 -19.39 -22.07
C ALA A 317 5.15 -20.22 -22.92
N SER A 318 4.03 -20.67 -22.34
CA SER A 318 2.98 -21.38 -23.08
C SER A 318 2.29 -20.49 -24.12
N LEU A 319 1.94 -19.25 -23.75
CA LEU A 319 1.28 -18.29 -24.65
C LEU A 319 2.13 -17.92 -25.87
N LEU A 320 3.46 -17.90 -25.75
CA LEU A 320 4.35 -17.58 -26.87
C LEU A 320 4.24 -18.56 -28.05
N THR A 321 3.74 -19.78 -27.83
CA THR A 321 3.47 -20.74 -28.92
C THR A 321 2.37 -20.26 -29.86
N ARG A 322 1.36 -19.55 -29.31
CA ARG A 322 0.22 -19.02 -30.06
C ARG A 322 0.39 -17.55 -30.42
N TYR A 323 1.11 -16.78 -29.59
CA TYR A 323 1.35 -15.36 -29.77
C TYR A 323 2.87 -15.07 -29.75
N PRO A 324 3.61 -15.35 -30.83
CA PRO A 324 5.06 -15.13 -30.88
C PRO A 324 5.49 -13.67 -30.72
N GLN A 325 4.58 -12.72 -30.92
CA GLN A 325 4.80 -11.28 -30.74
C GLN A 325 4.40 -10.77 -29.34
N LEU A 326 3.89 -11.63 -28.46
CA LEU A 326 3.52 -11.25 -27.10
C LEU A 326 4.74 -10.73 -26.36
N GLU A 327 4.58 -9.56 -25.75
CA GLU A 327 5.59 -8.91 -24.91
C GLU A 327 5.19 -9.01 -23.44
N LEU A 328 6.16 -9.24 -22.56
CA LEU A 328 5.97 -9.18 -21.12
C LEU A 328 6.90 -8.14 -20.51
N LEU A 329 6.34 -7.06 -19.98
CA LEU A 329 7.03 -6.07 -19.18
C LEU A 329 6.80 -6.36 -17.68
N LEU A 330 7.90 -6.60 -16.96
CA LEU A 330 7.90 -6.84 -15.53
C LEU A 330 8.55 -5.68 -14.79
N VAL A 331 7.76 -5.03 -13.93
CA VAL A 331 8.30 -4.07 -12.97
C VAL A 331 8.91 -4.84 -11.81
N SER A 332 10.18 -5.18 -11.96
CA SER A 332 10.92 -6.02 -11.03
C SER A 332 12.43 -5.93 -11.25
N LYS A 333 13.19 -6.32 -10.22
CA LYS A 333 14.63 -6.52 -10.31
C LYS A 333 14.96 -7.96 -9.93
N PRO A 334 15.19 -8.87 -10.90
CA PRO A 334 15.60 -10.22 -10.60
C PRO A 334 16.97 -10.22 -9.90
N GLN A 335 17.15 -11.14 -8.95
CA GLN A 335 18.46 -11.39 -8.35
C GLN A 335 19.35 -12.18 -9.33
N PRO A 336 20.59 -11.75 -9.57
CA PRO A 336 21.56 -12.51 -10.36
C PRO A 336 21.72 -13.94 -9.85
N GLY A 337 21.55 -14.93 -10.72
CA GLY A 337 21.57 -16.36 -10.41
C GLY A 337 20.41 -16.83 -9.52
N GLY A 338 19.39 -15.99 -9.33
CA GLY A 338 18.21 -16.23 -8.50
C GLY A 338 17.24 -17.25 -9.09
N LYS A 339 16.13 -17.50 -8.38
CA LYS A 339 15.13 -18.49 -8.80
C LYS A 339 14.43 -18.05 -10.09
N THR A 340 14.22 -16.74 -10.25
CA THR A 340 13.56 -16.16 -11.42
C THR A 340 14.40 -16.32 -12.68
N GLU A 341 15.68 -15.92 -12.64
CA GLU A 341 16.59 -16.05 -13.80
C GLU A 341 16.76 -17.51 -14.23
N ARG A 342 16.95 -18.43 -13.27
CA ARG A 342 17.04 -19.87 -13.58
C ARG A 342 15.78 -20.39 -14.27
N LEU A 343 14.61 -19.93 -13.84
CA LEU A 343 13.34 -20.32 -14.45
C LEU A 343 13.21 -19.76 -15.88
N LEU A 344 13.60 -18.50 -16.11
CA LEU A 344 13.60 -17.91 -17.45
C LEU A 344 14.49 -18.68 -18.43
N HIS A 345 15.71 -19.04 -18.00
CA HIS A 345 16.63 -19.85 -18.81
C HIS A 345 16.08 -21.24 -19.07
N HIS A 346 15.53 -21.91 -18.04
CA HIS A 346 14.93 -23.23 -18.19
C HIS A 346 13.74 -23.24 -19.16
N LEU A 347 12.95 -22.17 -19.17
CA LEU A 347 11.82 -22.00 -20.07
C LEU A 347 12.22 -21.47 -21.46
N GLY A 348 13.48 -21.09 -21.68
CA GLY A 348 13.95 -20.53 -22.95
C GLY A 348 13.39 -19.13 -23.29
N ILE A 349 12.98 -18.35 -22.28
CA ILE A 349 12.31 -17.04 -22.45
C ILE A 349 13.08 -15.87 -21.85
N ALA A 350 14.38 -16.05 -21.53
CA ALA A 350 15.19 -15.01 -20.91
C ALA A 350 15.21 -13.71 -21.74
N ASP A 351 15.40 -13.81 -23.05
CA ASP A 351 15.45 -12.66 -23.98
C ASP A 351 14.06 -12.15 -24.38
N ARG A 352 12.99 -12.75 -23.83
CA ARG A 352 11.59 -12.45 -24.16
C ARG A 352 10.87 -11.65 -23.07
N VAL A 353 11.54 -11.36 -21.96
CA VAL A 353 10.94 -10.66 -20.80
C VAL A 353 11.70 -9.37 -20.55
N GLN A 354 10.99 -8.24 -20.59
CA GLN A 354 11.57 -6.94 -20.31
C GLN A 354 11.45 -6.62 -18.82
N PHE A 355 12.58 -6.47 -18.13
CA PHE A 355 12.62 -6.04 -16.74
C PHE A 355 12.84 -4.54 -16.62
N VAL A 356 12.03 -3.86 -15.81
CA VAL A 356 12.23 -2.47 -15.43
C VAL A 356 12.24 -2.34 -13.91
N SER A 357 13.12 -1.52 -13.36
CA SER A 357 13.22 -1.30 -11.91
C SER A 357 13.70 0.12 -11.60
N GLY A 358 13.42 0.60 -10.39
CA GLY A 358 13.80 1.96 -9.99
C GLY A 358 13.05 3.05 -10.78
N ILE A 359 11.82 2.77 -11.18
CA ILE A 359 10.99 3.67 -11.98
C ILE A 359 10.18 4.62 -11.09
N SER A 360 9.89 5.82 -11.60
CA SER A 360 8.96 6.76 -10.95
C SER A 360 7.50 6.28 -11.10
N THR A 361 6.60 6.83 -10.29
CA THR A 361 5.17 6.51 -10.44
C THR A 361 4.63 6.97 -11.79
N GLU A 362 5.10 8.10 -12.34
CA GLU A 362 4.70 8.58 -13.66
C GLU A 362 5.10 7.58 -14.76
N GLN A 363 6.28 6.96 -14.63
CA GLN A 363 6.71 5.89 -15.53
C GLN A 363 5.86 4.63 -15.36
N MET A 364 5.51 4.26 -14.12
CA MET A 364 4.58 3.15 -13.85
C MET A 364 3.23 3.36 -14.53
N VAL A 365 2.64 4.56 -14.40
CA VAL A 365 1.36 4.93 -15.02
C VAL A 365 1.45 4.88 -16.55
N ARG A 366 2.56 5.37 -17.13
CA ARG A 366 2.81 5.24 -18.57
C ARG A 366 2.89 3.79 -19.02
N TYR A 367 3.57 2.91 -18.29
CA TYR A 367 3.62 1.48 -18.64
C TYR A 367 2.24 0.82 -18.54
N TYR A 368 1.42 1.18 -17.54
CA TYR A 368 0.03 0.73 -17.48
C TYR A 368 -0.76 1.21 -18.71
N ALA A 369 -0.62 2.49 -19.09
CA ALA A 369 -1.28 3.04 -20.26
C ALA A 369 -0.84 2.37 -21.58
N GLU A 370 0.41 1.93 -21.69
CA GLU A 370 0.90 1.15 -22.84
C GLU A 370 0.43 -0.31 -22.84
N ALA A 371 0.03 -0.88 -21.71
CA ALA A 371 -0.28 -2.30 -21.60
C ALA A 371 -1.62 -2.64 -22.30
N THR A 372 -1.68 -3.80 -22.97
CA THR A 372 -2.95 -4.39 -23.43
C THR A 372 -3.77 -4.89 -22.24
N LEU A 373 -3.10 -5.56 -21.29
CA LEU A 373 -3.69 -6.02 -20.04
C LEU A 373 -2.62 -6.12 -18.95
N ALA A 374 -3.03 -5.97 -17.70
CA ALA A 374 -2.18 -6.15 -16.54
C ALA A 374 -2.47 -7.51 -15.87
N VAL A 375 -1.41 -8.19 -15.42
CA VAL A 375 -1.51 -9.48 -14.73
C VAL A 375 -0.98 -9.37 -13.31
N VAL A 376 -1.78 -9.78 -12.33
CA VAL A 376 -1.39 -9.83 -10.91
C VAL A 376 -1.44 -11.29 -10.44
N PRO A 377 -0.33 -12.05 -10.63
CA PRO A 377 -0.33 -13.50 -10.43
C PRO A 377 -0.11 -13.93 -8.97
N SER A 378 -0.31 -13.02 -8.02
CA SER A 378 0.11 -13.19 -6.63
C SER A 378 -0.55 -14.41 -5.98
N VAL A 379 0.21 -15.13 -5.16
CA VAL A 379 -0.35 -16.21 -4.33
C VAL A 379 -1.07 -15.62 -3.12
N TYR A 380 -0.64 -14.45 -2.67
CA TYR A 380 -1.26 -13.72 -1.57
C TYR A 380 -0.93 -12.22 -1.70
N GLU A 381 -1.94 -11.37 -1.62
CA GLU A 381 -1.81 -9.92 -1.43
C GLU A 381 -2.57 -9.46 -0.20
N GLY A 382 -1.97 -8.60 0.62
CA GLY A 382 -2.67 -8.01 1.77
C GLY A 382 -3.72 -6.97 1.37
N PHE A 383 -3.47 -6.21 0.30
CA PHE A 383 -4.30 -5.07 -0.11
C PHE A 383 -4.60 -5.00 -1.62
N GLY A 384 -3.92 -5.78 -2.46
CA GLY A 384 -4.16 -5.77 -3.90
C GLY A 384 -3.78 -4.47 -4.62
N LEU A 385 -2.87 -3.63 -4.06
CA LEU A 385 -2.47 -2.35 -4.67
C LEU A 385 -2.11 -2.46 -6.17
N PRO A 386 -1.30 -3.43 -6.64
CA PRO A 386 -0.97 -3.52 -8.06
C PRO A 386 -2.21 -3.71 -8.97
N ALA A 387 -3.22 -4.44 -8.50
CA ALA A 387 -4.47 -4.60 -9.23
C ALA A 387 -5.27 -3.29 -9.24
N GLY A 388 -5.39 -2.64 -8.08
CA GLY A 388 -6.07 -1.35 -7.95
C GLY A 388 -5.42 -0.23 -8.77
N GLU A 389 -4.09 -0.15 -8.80
CA GLU A 389 -3.33 0.80 -9.63
C GLU A 389 -3.58 0.58 -11.12
N ALA A 390 -3.55 -0.66 -11.60
CA ALA A 390 -3.82 -0.99 -13.00
C ALA A 390 -5.28 -0.68 -13.39
N MET A 391 -6.24 -1.05 -12.54
CA MET A 391 -7.66 -0.76 -12.73
C MET A 391 -7.93 0.75 -12.71
N ALA A 392 -7.28 1.52 -11.81
CA ALA A 392 -7.38 2.98 -11.78
C ALA A 392 -6.89 3.62 -13.09
N CYS A 393 -5.85 3.06 -13.70
CA CYS A 393 -5.36 3.45 -15.03
C CYS A 393 -6.28 3.00 -16.20
N GLY A 394 -7.39 2.33 -15.92
CA GLY A 394 -8.32 1.81 -16.92
C GLY A 394 -7.77 0.62 -17.71
N VAL A 395 -6.81 -0.12 -17.16
CA VAL A 395 -6.24 -1.32 -17.79
C VAL A 395 -7.04 -2.55 -17.36
N PRO A 396 -7.47 -3.43 -18.29
CA PRO A 396 -8.11 -4.67 -17.91
C PRO A 396 -7.13 -5.56 -17.12
N VAL A 397 -7.61 -6.14 -16.01
CA VAL A 397 -6.79 -6.92 -15.09
C VAL A 397 -7.16 -8.40 -15.11
N VAL A 398 -6.15 -9.25 -15.22
CA VAL A 398 -6.21 -10.66 -14.83
C VAL A 398 -5.50 -10.80 -13.48
N SER A 399 -6.22 -11.17 -12.43
CA SER A 399 -5.67 -11.40 -11.10
C SER A 399 -5.95 -12.83 -10.63
N THR A 400 -5.34 -13.22 -9.53
CA THR A 400 -5.66 -14.47 -8.85
C THR A 400 -6.67 -14.26 -7.72
N ASP A 401 -7.14 -15.33 -7.12
CA ASP A 401 -7.91 -15.34 -5.86
C ASP A 401 -7.04 -15.19 -4.59
N GLY A 402 -5.78 -14.77 -4.72
CA GLY A 402 -4.81 -14.72 -3.63
C GLY A 402 -4.99 -13.52 -2.70
N GLY A 403 -5.48 -13.75 -1.48
CA GLY A 403 -5.60 -12.71 -0.44
C GLY A 403 -6.72 -11.71 -0.74
N ALA A 404 -6.44 -10.42 -0.68
CA ALA A 404 -7.41 -9.35 -0.93
C ALA A 404 -7.75 -9.09 -2.42
N LEU A 405 -7.18 -9.87 -3.35
CA LEU A 405 -7.41 -9.64 -4.80
C LEU A 405 -8.88 -9.78 -5.23
N PRO A 406 -9.66 -10.79 -4.76
CA PRO A 406 -11.08 -10.87 -5.08
C PRO A 406 -11.90 -9.67 -4.61
N GLU A 407 -11.54 -9.12 -3.45
CA GLU A 407 -12.19 -7.96 -2.84
C GLU A 407 -11.95 -6.69 -3.69
N VAL A 408 -10.70 -6.44 -4.08
CA VAL A 408 -10.32 -5.28 -4.90
C VAL A 408 -10.85 -5.40 -6.33
N VAL A 409 -10.62 -6.53 -6.99
CA VAL A 409 -10.95 -6.71 -8.41
C VAL A 409 -12.45 -6.93 -8.61
N GLY A 410 -13.07 -7.79 -7.79
CA GLY A 410 -14.48 -8.14 -7.91
C GLY A 410 -14.85 -8.63 -9.31
N ASP A 411 -15.98 -8.13 -9.79
CA ASP A 411 -16.56 -8.36 -11.12
C ASP A 411 -15.94 -7.48 -12.23
N ALA A 412 -15.06 -6.52 -11.87
CA ALA A 412 -14.47 -5.56 -12.79
C ALA A 412 -13.11 -6.02 -13.36
N GLY A 413 -12.81 -7.31 -13.27
CA GLY A 413 -11.64 -7.96 -13.85
C GLY A 413 -11.83 -9.47 -13.95
N VAL A 414 -10.79 -10.20 -14.34
CA VAL A 414 -10.82 -11.67 -14.41
C VAL A 414 -10.01 -12.25 -13.26
N ILE A 415 -10.67 -13.00 -12.38
CA ILE A 415 -10.04 -13.66 -11.24
C ILE A 415 -9.86 -15.15 -11.56
N VAL A 416 -8.65 -15.68 -11.36
CA VAL A 416 -8.32 -17.10 -11.55
C VAL A 416 -7.78 -17.74 -10.27
N PRO A 417 -7.79 -19.08 -10.13
CA PRO A 417 -7.16 -19.73 -9.00
C PRO A 417 -5.66 -19.40 -8.88
N ALA A 418 -5.21 -19.01 -7.68
CA ALA A 418 -3.80 -18.80 -7.40
C ALA A 418 -3.00 -20.09 -7.65
N ARG A 419 -1.72 -19.91 -8.02
CA ARG A 419 -0.80 -21.03 -8.33
C ARG A 419 -1.19 -21.86 -9.57
N ASN A 420 -2.07 -21.37 -10.42
CA ASN A 420 -2.51 -22.06 -11.63
C ASN A 420 -2.04 -21.32 -12.90
N ALA A 421 -1.05 -21.88 -13.59
CA ALA A 421 -0.53 -21.30 -14.82
C ALA A 421 -1.50 -21.48 -16.00
N GLU A 422 -2.22 -22.60 -16.07
CA GLU A 422 -3.16 -22.90 -17.15
C GLU A 422 -4.38 -21.97 -17.09
N ALA A 423 -4.88 -21.69 -15.89
CA ALA A 423 -5.96 -20.72 -15.71
C ALA A 423 -5.53 -19.30 -16.11
N LEU A 424 -4.27 -18.91 -15.83
CA LEU A 424 -3.71 -17.66 -16.34
C LEU A 424 -3.65 -17.66 -17.87
N VAL A 425 -3.21 -18.75 -18.51
CA VAL A 425 -3.20 -18.87 -19.99
C VAL A 425 -4.60 -18.67 -20.55
N ALA A 426 -5.62 -19.35 -20.00
CA ALA A 426 -6.99 -19.26 -20.47
C ALA A 426 -7.56 -17.84 -20.32
N ALA A 427 -7.37 -17.21 -19.14
CA ALA A 427 -7.84 -15.85 -18.88
C ALA A 427 -7.16 -14.81 -19.77
N ILE A 428 -5.82 -14.90 -19.93
CA ILE A 428 -5.06 -13.98 -20.79
C ILE A 428 -5.51 -14.18 -22.25
N THR A 429 -5.62 -15.42 -22.72
CA THR A 429 -6.08 -15.72 -24.09
C THR A 429 -7.45 -15.12 -24.37
N GLY A 430 -8.43 -15.37 -23.48
CA GLY A 430 -9.78 -14.84 -23.65
C GLY A 430 -9.82 -13.32 -23.71
N LEU A 431 -8.98 -12.63 -22.92
CA LEU A 431 -8.88 -11.18 -23.03
C LEU A 431 -8.10 -10.72 -24.26
N LEU A 432 -7.06 -11.41 -24.72
CA LEU A 432 -6.34 -11.04 -25.94
C LEU A 432 -7.25 -11.14 -27.19
N GLU A 433 -8.19 -12.09 -27.19
CA GLU A 433 -9.11 -12.35 -28.30
C GLU A 433 -10.37 -11.47 -28.30
N ASP A 434 -10.67 -10.80 -27.19
CA ASP A 434 -11.91 -10.03 -27.02
C ASP A 434 -11.63 -8.55 -26.67
N PRO A 435 -11.44 -7.68 -27.69
CA PRO A 435 -11.21 -6.26 -27.49
C PRO A 435 -12.35 -5.52 -26.79
N GLU A 436 -13.60 -5.92 -27.02
CA GLU A 436 -14.78 -5.29 -26.43
C GLU A 436 -14.82 -5.56 -24.93
N ARG A 437 -14.61 -6.82 -24.52
CA ARG A 437 -14.51 -7.18 -23.12
C ARG A 437 -13.33 -6.50 -22.43
N ARG A 438 -12.19 -6.34 -23.11
CA ARG A 438 -11.06 -5.54 -22.56
C ARG A 438 -11.46 -4.09 -22.30
N ALA A 439 -12.14 -3.45 -23.25
CA ALA A 439 -12.57 -2.06 -23.09
C ALA A 439 -13.58 -1.93 -21.93
N HIS A 440 -14.56 -2.84 -21.87
CA HIS A 440 -15.56 -2.88 -20.81
C HIS A 440 -14.92 -3.05 -19.43
N LEU A 441 -14.03 -4.04 -19.25
CA LEU A 441 -13.33 -4.27 -17.98
C LEU A 441 -12.40 -3.12 -17.59
N GLY A 442 -11.81 -2.43 -18.57
CA GLY A 442 -11.01 -1.23 -18.31
C GLY A 442 -11.85 -0.09 -17.70
N VAL A 443 -13.04 0.17 -18.24
CA VAL A 443 -13.98 1.18 -17.72
C VAL A 443 -14.52 0.76 -16.35
N ALA A 444 -15.08 -0.44 -16.24
CA ALA A 444 -15.63 -0.96 -15.00
C ALA A 444 -14.57 -1.01 -13.88
N GLY A 445 -13.32 -1.37 -14.23
CA GLY A 445 -12.21 -1.39 -13.29
C GLY A 445 -11.92 -0.01 -12.71
N ARG A 446 -11.86 1.02 -13.56
CA ARG A 446 -11.63 2.40 -13.10
C ARG A 446 -12.78 2.91 -12.24
N GLU A 447 -14.02 2.73 -12.68
CA GLU A 447 -15.21 3.13 -11.93
C GLU A 447 -15.24 2.51 -10.54
N ARG A 448 -14.93 1.21 -10.45
CA ARG A 448 -14.82 0.50 -9.16
C ARG A 448 -13.77 1.11 -8.25
N ILE A 449 -12.55 1.33 -8.74
CA ILE A 449 -11.48 1.87 -7.90
C ILE A 449 -11.78 3.30 -7.45
N VAL A 450 -12.28 4.15 -8.35
CA VAL A 450 -12.66 5.53 -8.00
C VAL A 450 -13.79 5.54 -6.97
N GLY A 451 -14.83 4.73 -7.16
CA GLY A 451 -16.04 4.72 -6.33
C GLY A 451 -15.91 4.00 -4.99
N LYS A 452 -14.99 3.03 -4.86
CA LYS A 452 -14.88 2.17 -3.66
C LYS A 452 -13.51 2.16 -3.00
N PHE A 453 -12.43 2.37 -3.74
CA PHE A 453 -11.06 2.16 -3.26
C PHE A 453 -10.17 3.39 -3.49
N SER A 454 -10.73 4.59 -3.58
CA SER A 454 -9.96 5.84 -3.66
C SER A 454 -9.63 6.37 -2.26
N TRP A 455 -8.58 7.18 -2.15
CA TRP A 455 -8.27 7.85 -0.88
C TRP A 455 -9.38 8.79 -0.40
N GLU A 456 -10.15 9.37 -1.31
CA GLU A 456 -11.35 10.17 -0.99
C GLU A 456 -12.41 9.31 -0.29
N VAL A 457 -12.70 8.11 -0.83
CA VAL A 457 -13.63 7.16 -0.21
C VAL A 457 -13.10 6.70 1.15
N CYS A 458 -11.81 6.36 1.24
CA CYS A 458 -11.15 5.99 2.49
C CYS A 458 -11.28 7.08 3.55
N ALA A 459 -10.98 8.34 3.23
CA ALA A 459 -11.14 9.46 4.14
C ALA A 459 -12.60 9.64 4.56
N ARG A 460 -13.54 9.56 3.62
CA ARG A 460 -14.98 9.67 3.92
C ARG A 460 -15.45 8.61 4.91
N GLU A 461 -15.07 7.34 4.69
CA GLU A 461 -15.41 6.21 5.56
C GLU A 461 -14.72 6.33 6.92
N MET A 462 -13.44 6.74 6.94
CA MET A 462 -12.67 6.94 8.16
C MET A 462 -13.24 8.09 9.00
N SER A 463 -13.64 9.21 8.38
CA SER A 463 -14.30 10.32 9.09
C SER A 463 -15.63 9.88 9.71
N ASN A 464 -16.45 9.10 8.98
CA ASN A 464 -17.67 8.52 9.54
C ASN A 464 -17.36 7.62 10.74
N TYR A 465 -16.28 6.86 10.67
CA TYR A 465 -15.85 6.02 11.78
C TYR A 465 -15.38 6.84 12.98
N TYR A 466 -14.62 7.92 12.77
CA TYR A 466 -14.23 8.85 13.83
C TYR A 466 -15.43 9.47 14.53
N GLU A 467 -16.44 9.91 13.79
CA GLU A 467 -17.66 10.44 14.40
C GLU A 467 -18.35 9.39 15.28
N ARG A 468 -18.48 8.14 14.82
CA ARG A 468 -19.02 7.04 15.65
C ARG A 468 -18.22 6.83 16.94
N VAL A 469 -16.89 6.87 16.84
CA VAL A 469 -15.99 6.72 18.00
C VAL A 469 -16.18 7.87 18.99
N LEU A 470 -16.23 9.11 18.49
CA LEU A 470 -16.45 10.31 19.32
C LEU A 470 -17.82 10.30 20.01
N HIS A 471 -18.86 9.76 19.37
CA HIS A 471 -20.17 9.58 19.98
C HIS A 471 -20.23 8.44 21.01
N ALA A 472 -19.38 7.42 20.87
CA ALA A 472 -19.34 6.29 21.80
C ALA A 472 -18.49 6.58 23.06
N ASP A 473 -17.46 7.42 22.93
CA ASP A 473 -16.54 7.79 24.02
C ASP A 473 -16.90 9.13 24.72
N GLY A 474 -17.76 9.95 24.13
CA GLY A 474 -18.29 11.19 24.71
C GLY A 474 -19.57 10.96 25.50
#